data_AF-A0A9N7RQH3-F1
#
_entry.id   AF-A0A9N7RQH3-F1
#
_cell.length_a   1.000
_cell.length_b   1.000
_cell.length_c   1.000
_cell.angle_alpha   90.00
_cell.angle_beta   90.00
_cell.angle_gamma   90.00
#
_symmetry.space_group_name_H-M   'P 1'
#
loop_
_entity.id
_entity.type
_entity.pdbx_description
1 polymer ?
#
loop_
_entity_poly.entity_id
_entity_poly.type
_entity_poly.pdbx_seq_one_letter_code
_entity_poly.pdbx_strand_id
1 'polypeptide(L)'
;MMGKKAIEAARVFVEETGISDSLSAEEFLVEREDMLQSLFPSCQLMPGASRLIQHLHANGVPICVATGSHKRHFELKTQRHREIFSLMHHVVLGDDPEVKQGKPSPDVFIAAAKRFEGGPVDPQKILVFEDAPSGVLAAKNAGMSVVMVPDPRLDNSYHQI
;
A
#
# COMPACT_ATOMS: atom_id res chain seq x y z
N MET A 1 0.30 -9.57 -10.33
CA MET A 1 0.59 -8.39 -11.18
C MET A 1 0.10 -7.13 -10.49
N MET A 2 0.82 -6.03 -10.68
CA MET A 2 0.58 -4.78 -9.98
C MET A 2 -0.42 -3.91 -10.75
N GLY A 3 -1.30 -3.21 -10.03
CA GLY A 3 -2.25 -2.23 -10.59
C GLY A 3 -3.49 -2.81 -11.29
N LYS A 4 -3.61 -4.14 -11.46
CA LYS A 4 -4.79 -4.79 -12.04
C LYS A 4 -5.91 -4.99 -11.00
N LYS A 5 -7.16 -5.09 -11.45
CA LYS A 5 -8.26 -5.52 -10.57
C LYS A 5 -8.01 -6.95 -10.09
N ALA A 6 -8.54 -7.30 -8.91
CA ALA A 6 -8.31 -8.61 -8.31
C ALA A 6 -8.67 -9.78 -9.25
N ILE A 7 -9.80 -9.69 -9.96
CA ILE A 7 -10.23 -10.73 -10.90
C ILE A 7 -9.35 -10.82 -12.14
N GLU A 8 -8.88 -9.68 -12.67
CA GLU A 8 -7.96 -9.67 -13.81
C GLU A 8 -6.60 -10.26 -13.42
N ALA A 9 -6.14 -9.97 -12.21
CA ALA A 9 -4.92 -10.55 -11.67
C ALA A 9 -5.06 -12.06 -11.44
N ALA A 10 -6.21 -12.50 -10.94
CA ALA A 10 -6.51 -13.92 -10.74
C ALA A 10 -6.58 -14.69 -12.06
N ARG A 11 -7.26 -14.16 -13.08
CA ARG A 11 -7.36 -14.80 -14.41
C ARG A 11 -6.00 -15.09 -15.02
N VAL A 12 -5.16 -14.07 -15.09
CA VAL A 12 -3.80 -14.25 -15.61
C VAL A 12 -2.98 -15.20 -14.72
N PHE A 13 -3.14 -15.15 -13.40
CA PHE A 13 -2.42 -16.10 -12.53
C PHE A 13 -2.81 -17.55 -12.83
N VAL A 14 -4.10 -17.87 -12.93
CA VAL A 14 -4.53 -19.25 -13.21
C VAL A 14 -4.16 -19.70 -14.62
N GLU A 15 -4.19 -18.79 -15.60
CA GLU A 15 -3.78 -19.03 -16.99
C GLU A 15 -2.26 -19.25 -17.11
N GLU A 16 -1.44 -18.35 -16.58
CA GLU A 16 0.02 -18.40 -16.71
C GLU A 16 0.66 -19.54 -15.90
N THR A 17 0.02 -19.95 -14.81
CA THR A 17 0.48 -21.10 -14.01
C THR A 17 -0.03 -22.44 -14.54
N GLY A 18 -0.92 -22.44 -15.54
CA GLY A 18 -1.46 -23.65 -16.15
C GLY A 18 -2.43 -24.43 -15.26
N ILE A 19 -3.04 -23.78 -14.26
CA ILE A 19 -3.98 -24.43 -13.31
C ILE A 19 -5.45 -24.16 -13.64
N SER A 20 -5.73 -23.45 -14.74
CA SER A 20 -7.08 -23.03 -15.15
C SER A 20 -8.07 -24.18 -15.35
N ASP A 21 -7.58 -25.40 -15.64
CA ASP A 21 -8.42 -26.60 -15.77
C ASP A 21 -8.89 -27.15 -14.42
N SER A 22 -8.24 -26.74 -13.33
CA SER A 22 -8.48 -27.23 -11.96
C SER A 22 -9.03 -26.16 -11.01
N LEU A 23 -8.82 -24.89 -11.33
CA LEU A 23 -9.17 -23.77 -10.46
C LEU A 23 -9.54 -22.55 -11.31
N SER A 24 -10.79 -22.11 -11.22
CA SER A 24 -11.22 -20.85 -11.83
C SER A 24 -10.63 -19.64 -11.12
N ALA A 25 -10.60 -18.49 -11.79
CA ALA A 25 -10.12 -17.24 -11.19
C ALA A 25 -10.97 -16.82 -9.98
N GLU A 26 -12.28 -17.10 -10.03
CA GLU A 26 -13.22 -16.85 -8.95
C GLU A 26 -12.96 -17.75 -7.74
N GLU A 27 -12.78 -19.06 -7.95
CA GLU A 27 -12.41 -20.01 -6.87
C GLU A 27 -11.05 -19.66 -6.26
N PHE A 28 -10.06 -19.31 -7.08
CA PHE A 28 -8.77 -18.83 -6.61
C PHE A 28 -8.90 -17.62 -5.69
N LEU A 29 -9.78 -16.66 -6.02
CA LEU A 29 -9.99 -15.49 -5.16
C LEU A 29 -10.62 -15.85 -3.81
N VAL A 30 -11.53 -16.83 -3.78
CA VAL A 30 -12.13 -17.32 -2.54
C VAL A 30 -11.07 -18.00 -1.68
N GLU A 31 -10.34 -18.97 -2.22
CA GLU A 31 -9.29 -19.68 -1.48
C GLU A 31 -8.20 -18.73 -0.98
N ARG A 32 -7.79 -17.78 -1.83
CA ARG A 32 -6.82 -16.75 -1.47
C ARG A 32 -7.33 -15.89 -0.33
N GLU A 33 -8.60 -15.47 -0.33
CA GLU A 33 -9.15 -14.65 0.74
C GLU A 33 -9.12 -15.39 2.09
N ASP A 34 -9.48 -16.67 2.11
CA ASP A 34 -9.42 -17.51 3.32
C ASP A 34 -7.98 -17.60 3.86
N MET A 35 -7.02 -17.84 2.97
CA MET A 35 -5.60 -17.84 3.32
C MET A 35 -5.17 -16.48 3.88
N LEU A 36 -5.50 -15.38 3.21
CA LEU A 36 -5.13 -14.03 3.62
C LEU A 36 -5.74 -13.65 4.99
N GLN A 37 -6.98 -14.05 5.25
CA GLN A 37 -7.62 -13.82 6.54
C GLN A 37 -6.87 -14.51 7.68
N SER A 38 -6.34 -15.71 7.45
CA SER A 38 -5.52 -16.42 8.43
C SER A 38 -4.11 -15.82 8.60
N LEU A 39 -3.51 -15.31 7.51
CA LEU A 39 -2.12 -14.87 7.47
C LEU A 39 -1.93 -13.40 7.90
N PHE A 40 -2.85 -12.49 7.55
CA PHE A 40 -2.72 -11.07 7.87
C PHE A 40 -2.54 -10.76 9.36
N PRO A 41 -3.20 -11.45 10.31
CA PRO A 41 -2.92 -11.28 11.73
C PRO A 41 -1.45 -11.50 12.13
N SER A 42 -0.67 -12.23 11.33
CA SER A 42 0.74 -12.54 11.57
C SER A 42 1.73 -11.57 10.91
N CYS A 43 1.24 -10.57 10.14
CA CYS A 43 2.10 -9.57 9.50
C CYS A 43 3.07 -8.95 10.51
N GLN A 44 4.32 -8.78 10.09
CA GLN A 44 5.37 -8.15 10.88
C GLN A 44 5.75 -6.81 10.27
N LEU A 45 6.24 -5.89 11.10
CA LEU A 45 6.85 -4.65 10.62
C LEU A 45 8.15 -4.98 9.88
N MET A 46 8.38 -4.29 8.76
CA MET A 46 9.65 -4.40 8.03
C MET A 46 10.82 -3.91 8.89
N PRO A 47 12.04 -4.47 8.70
CA PRO A 47 13.23 -3.99 9.41
C PRO A 47 13.40 -2.47 9.30
N GLY A 48 13.57 -1.81 10.44
CA GLY A 48 13.75 -0.36 10.51
C GLY A 48 12.48 0.49 10.51
N ALA A 49 11.30 -0.05 10.16
CA ALA A 49 10.05 0.71 10.10
C ALA A 49 9.69 1.35 11.45
N SER A 50 9.68 0.55 12.52
CA SER A 50 9.39 1.03 13.88
C SER A 50 10.35 2.15 14.31
N ARG A 51 11.67 1.95 14.11
CA ARG A 51 12.70 2.94 14.44
C ARG A 51 12.49 4.26 13.69
N LEU A 52 12.16 4.20 12.40
CA LEU A 52 11.94 5.40 11.58
C LEU A 52 10.70 6.16 12.04
N ILE A 53 9.57 5.46 12.21
CA ILE A 53 8.30 6.07 12.62
C ILE A 53 8.45 6.76 13.98
N GLN A 54 9.06 6.07 14.95
CA GLN A 54 9.31 6.64 16.27
C GLN A 54 10.23 7.86 16.21
N HIS A 55 11.28 7.82 15.39
CA HIS A 55 12.20 8.96 15.22
C HIS A 55 11.49 10.17 14.62
N LEU A 56 10.72 9.98 13.55
CA LEU A 56 9.98 11.06 12.88
C LEU A 56 8.94 11.68 13.83
N HIS A 57 8.17 10.84 14.53
CA HIS A 57 7.20 11.31 15.53
C HIS A 57 7.88 12.10 16.66
N ALA A 58 9.00 11.60 17.21
CA ALA A 58 9.74 12.27 18.28
C ALA A 58 10.32 13.64 17.85
N ASN A 59 10.52 13.86 16.55
CA ASN A 59 10.99 15.13 15.98
C ASN A 59 9.84 15.98 15.42
N GLY A 60 8.58 15.63 15.70
CA GLY A 60 7.41 16.41 15.28
C GLY A 60 7.15 16.40 13.78
N VAL A 61 7.69 15.42 13.03
CA VAL A 61 7.40 15.25 11.61
C VAL A 61 6.06 14.52 11.47
N PRO A 62 5.02 15.12 10.86
CA PRO A 62 3.73 14.45 10.69
C PRO A 62 3.84 13.23 9.76
N ILE A 63 3.21 12.13 10.15
CA ILE A 63 3.24 10.86 9.41
C ILE A 63 1.80 10.40 9.19
N CYS A 64 1.50 9.84 8.02
CA CYS A 64 0.22 9.20 7.74
C CYS A 64 0.44 7.89 6.97
N VAL A 65 -0.62 7.10 6.82
CA VAL A 65 -0.61 5.89 5.99
C VAL A 65 -1.51 6.08 4.78
N ALA A 66 -1.00 5.79 3.60
CA ALA A 66 -1.74 5.77 2.34
C ALA A 66 -1.63 4.36 1.72
N THR A 67 -2.71 3.56 1.81
CA THR A 67 -2.70 2.14 1.41
C THR A 67 -3.75 1.82 0.38
N GLY A 68 -3.45 0.87 -0.52
CA GLY A 68 -4.44 0.27 -1.41
C GLY A 68 -5.29 -0.82 -0.75
N SER A 69 -5.07 -1.11 0.53
CA SER A 69 -5.87 -2.10 1.26
C SER A 69 -7.24 -1.53 1.64
N HIS A 70 -8.27 -2.35 1.52
CA HIS A 70 -9.59 -2.07 2.09
C HIS A 70 -9.56 -2.17 3.63
N LYS A 71 -10.52 -1.54 4.29
CA LYS A 71 -10.61 -1.45 5.76
C LYS A 71 -10.42 -2.78 6.47
N ARG A 72 -11.15 -3.82 6.05
CA ARG A 72 -11.07 -5.17 6.65
C ARG A 72 -9.64 -5.72 6.64
N HIS A 73 -8.94 -5.64 5.51
CA HIS A 73 -7.58 -6.14 5.38
C HIS A 73 -6.58 -5.28 6.16
N PHE A 74 -6.76 -3.96 6.14
CA PHE A 74 -5.94 -3.06 6.94
C PHE A 74 -6.04 -3.37 8.43
N GLU A 75 -7.24 -3.53 8.97
CA GLU A 75 -7.46 -3.88 10.37
C GLU A 75 -6.78 -5.21 10.74
N LEU A 76 -6.93 -6.24 9.91
CA LEU A 76 -6.28 -7.55 10.15
C LEU A 76 -4.75 -7.45 10.16
N LYS A 77 -4.16 -6.68 9.23
CA LYS A 77 -2.70 -6.49 9.11
C LYS A 77 -2.11 -5.70 10.28
N THR A 78 -2.88 -4.79 10.87
CA THR A 78 -2.39 -3.79 11.83
C THR A 78 -2.78 -4.07 13.27
N GLN A 79 -3.68 -5.03 13.52
CA GLN A 79 -4.24 -5.29 14.86
C GLN A 79 -3.20 -5.57 15.97
N ARG A 80 -2.01 -6.08 15.62
CA ARG A 80 -0.91 -6.36 16.56
C ARG A 80 0.12 -5.24 16.71
N HIS A 81 -0.03 -4.15 15.95
CA HIS A 81 0.94 -3.05 15.85
C HIS A 81 0.29 -1.71 16.21
N ARG A 82 -0.75 -1.72 17.04
CA ARG A 82 -1.59 -0.55 17.33
C ARG A 82 -0.78 0.63 17.87
N GLU A 83 0.25 0.34 18.66
CA GLU A 83 1.16 1.34 19.22
C GLU A 83 1.96 2.09 18.16
N ILE A 84 2.33 1.44 17.05
CA ILE A 84 3.03 2.10 15.95
C ILE A 84 2.04 2.89 15.09
N PHE A 85 0.88 2.31 14.80
CA PHE A 85 -0.14 3.00 14.00
C PHE A 85 -0.81 4.16 14.75
N SER A 86 -0.79 4.19 16.08
CA SER A 86 -1.27 5.34 16.87
C SER A 86 -0.38 6.58 16.74
N LEU A 87 0.85 6.44 16.21
CA LEU A 87 1.74 7.56 15.92
C LEU A 87 1.42 8.24 14.57
N MET A 88 0.53 7.64 13.78
CA MET A 88 0.08 8.19 12.50
C MET A 88 -0.99 9.24 12.77
N HIS A 89 -0.87 10.41 12.13
CA HIS A 89 -1.89 11.44 12.17
C HIS A 89 -3.24 10.92 11.65
N HIS A 90 -3.22 10.17 10.55
CA HIS A 90 -4.41 9.57 9.95
C HIS A 90 -4.03 8.43 8.99
N VAL A 91 -5.06 7.72 8.51
CA VAL A 91 -4.95 6.64 7.52
C VAL A 91 -5.91 6.91 6.37
N VAL A 92 -5.44 6.72 5.13
CA VAL A 92 -6.24 6.69 3.91
C VAL A 92 -6.18 5.28 3.32
N LEU A 93 -7.35 4.69 3.11
CA LEU A 93 -7.53 3.32 2.66
C LEU A 93 -7.88 3.25 1.18
N GLY A 94 -7.84 2.05 0.59
CA GLY A 94 -8.15 1.84 -0.83
C GLY A 94 -9.64 1.96 -1.16
N ASP A 95 -10.52 1.79 -0.16
CA ASP A 95 -11.97 2.03 -0.23
C ASP A 95 -12.37 3.45 0.21
N ASP A 96 -11.40 4.35 0.38
CA ASP A 96 -11.71 5.72 0.73
C ASP A 96 -12.50 6.41 -0.40
N PRO A 97 -13.60 7.14 -0.11
CA PRO A 97 -14.41 7.79 -1.13
C PRO A 97 -13.65 8.79 -2.01
N GLU A 98 -12.54 9.36 -1.53
CA GLU A 98 -11.69 10.26 -2.32
C GLU A 98 -10.75 9.50 -3.28
N VAL A 99 -10.59 8.19 -3.10
CA VAL A 99 -9.75 7.32 -3.95
C VAL A 99 -10.62 6.71 -5.05
N LYS A 100 -10.68 7.40 -6.20
CA LYS A 100 -11.49 6.94 -7.34
C LYS A 100 -10.77 5.89 -8.16
N GLN A 101 -9.45 5.99 -8.24
CA GLN A 101 -8.60 5.04 -8.94
C GLN A 101 -7.44 4.60 -8.05
N GLY A 102 -7.14 3.31 -8.05
CA GLY A 102 -5.98 2.76 -7.36
C GLY A 102 -4.66 3.18 -8.02
N LYS A 103 -3.55 2.89 -7.33
CA LYS A 103 -2.19 3.08 -7.85
C LYS A 103 -2.05 2.39 -9.23
N PRO A 104 -1.52 3.05 -10.28
CA PRO A 104 -0.63 4.23 -10.24
C PRO A 104 -1.33 5.60 -10.27
N SER A 105 -2.66 5.67 -10.10
CA SER A 105 -3.32 6.97 -9.90
C SER A 105 -2.83 7.64 -8.61
N PRO A 106 -2.66 8.98 -8.59
CA PRO A 106 -2.16 9.70 -7.41
C PRO A 106 -3.21 9.88 -6.29
N ASP A 107 -4.47 9.47 -6.52
CA ASP A 107 -5.63 9.77 -5.68
C ASP A 107 -5.39 9.54 -4.19
N VAL A 108 -4.83 8.39 -3.81
CA VAL A 108 -4.61 8.03 -2.40
C VAL A 108 -3.58 8.93 -1.71
N PHE A 109 -2.55 9.37 -2.43
CA PHE A 109 -1.54 10.28 -1.88
C PHE A 109 -2.07 11.70 -1.81
N ILE A 110 -2.84 12.15 -2.81
CA ILE A 110 -3.52 13.45 -2.78
C ILE A 110 -4.53 13.51 -1.63
N ALA A 111 -5.33 12.47 -1.43
CA ALA A 111 -6.28 12.37 -0.34
C ALA A 111 -5.58 12.41 1.03
N ALA A 112 -4.46 11.70 1.18
CA ALA A 112 -3.64 11.76 2.40
C ALA A 112 -3.06 13.16 2.66
N ALA A 113 -2.50 13.81 1.64
CA ALA A 113 -1.93 15.16 1.77
C ALA A 113 -2.95 16.21 2.21
N LYS A 114 -4.22 16.08 1.76
CA LYS A 114 -5.31 17.01 2.10
C LYS A 114 -5.79 16.92 3.55
N ARG A 115 -5.53 15.81 4.24
CA ARG A 115 -6.04 15.54 5.61
C ARG A 115 -5.16 16.09 6.72
N PHE A 116 -3.96 16.56 6.40
CA PHE A 116 -3.14 17.25 7.39
C PHE A 116 -3.76 18.60 7.78
N GLU A 117 -3.70 18.92 9.07
CA GLU A 117 -4.19 20.19 9.59
C GLU A 117 -3.37 21.38 9.04
N GLY A 118 -4.01 22.53 8.84
CA GLY A 118 -3.36 23.73 8.29
C GLY A 118 -3.46 23.89 6.76
N GLY A 119 -4.10 22.94 6.07
CA GLY A 119 -4.37 22.99 4.63
C GLY A 119 -3.50 22.00 3.82
N PRO A 120 -3.71 21.91 2.50
CA PRO A 120 -2.95 20.99 1.66
C PRO A 120 -1.45 21.25 1.76
N VAL A 121 -0.69 20.22 2.14
CA VAL A 121 0.77 20.29 2.18
C VAL A 121 1.29 20.36 0.75
N ASP A 122 2.26 21.25 0.52
CA ASP A 122 3.00 21.32 -0.74
C ASP A 122 3.56 19.93 -1.09
N PRO A 123 3.18 19.32 -2.23
CA PRO A 123 3.62 17.99 -2.62
C PRO A 123 5.15 17.82 -2.61
N GLN A 124 5.91 18.88 -2.90
CA GLN A 124 7.37 18.84 -2.89
C GLN A 124 7.97 18.67 -1.47
N LYS A 125 7.18 18.93 -0.43
CA LYS A 125 7.56 18.74 0.98
C LYS A 125 7.11 17.39 1.55
N ILE A 126 6.49 16.54 0.73
CA ILE A 126 6.03 15.21 1.13
C ILE A 126 7.01 14.16 0.62
N LEU A 127 7.42 13.27 1.52
CA LEU A 127 8.24 12.11 1.22
C LEU A 127 7.42 10.83 1.39
N VAL A 128 7.21 10.11 0.28
CA VAL A 128 6.53 8.82 0.26
C VAL A 128 7.56 7.69 0.42
N PHE A 129 7.19 6.65 1.18
CA PHE A 129 7.91 5.37 1.20
C PHE A 129 7.06 4.31 0.51
N GLU A 130 7.63 3.61 -0.48
CA GLU A 130 6.91 2.64 -1.32
C GLU A 130 7.79 1.46 -1.70
N ASP A 131 7.22 0.27 -1.84
CA ASP A 131 7.93 -0.95 -2.29
C ASP A 131 7.61 -1.31 -3.74
N ALA A 132 6.47 -0.82 -4.23
CA ALA A 132 5.87 -1.23 -5.49
C ALA A 132 6.07 -0.18 -6.59
N PRO A 133 6.50 -0.57 -7.81
CA PRO A 133 6.50 0.33 -8.98
C PRO A 133 5.24 1.15 -9.21
N SER A 134 4.05 0.56 -9.06
CA SER A 134 2.79 1.29 -9.21
C SER A 134 2.60 2.36 -8.13
N GLY A 135 3.08 2.12 -6.90
CA GLY A 135 3.08 3.10 -5.82
C GLY A 135 4.09 4.23 -6.04
N VAL A 136 5.29 3.90 -6.52
CA VAL A 136 6.29 4.90 -6.91
C VAL A 136 5.74 5.84 -7.98
N LEU A 137 5.12 5.28 -9.03
CA LEU A 137 4.48 6.08 -10.07
C LEU A 137 3.34 6.94 -9.52
N ALA A 138 2.49 6.41 -8.63
CA ALA A 138 1.44 7.20 -7.99
C ALA A 138 1.98 8.38 -7.17
N ALA A 139 3.09 8.19 -6.44
CA ALA A 139 3.72 9.27 -5.68
C ALA A 139 4.28 10.36 -6.60
N LYS A 140 4.96 9.96 -7.69
CA LYS A 140 5.48 10.89 -8.70
C LYS A 140 4.37 11.64 -9.42
N ASN A 141 3.29 10.94 -9.79
CA ASN A 141 2.10 11.54 -10.39
C ASN A 141 1.41 12.55 -9.44
N ALA A 142 1.58 12.37 -8.12
CA ALA A 142 1.09 13.31 -7.12
C ALA A 142 2.03 14.52 -6.90
N GLY A 143 3.18 14.58 -7.59
CA GLY A 143 4.20 15.62 -7.42
C GLY A 143 5.04 15.47 -6.16
N MET A 144 5.10 14.27 -5.57
CA MET A 144 5.79 14.01 -4.30
C MET A 144 7.16 13.34 -4.49
N SER A 145 8.04 13.54 -3.52
CA SER A 145 9.30 12.77 -3.44
C SER A 145 9.00 11.34 -2.97
N VAL A 146 9.78 10.37 -3.43
CA VAL A 146 9.58 8.96 -3.06
C VAL A 146 10.90 8.23 -2.83
N VAL A 147 10.95 7.46 -1.75
CA VAL A 147 12.01 6.47 -1.46
C VAL A 147 11.43 5.09 -1.71
N MET A 148 12.01 4.39 -2.69
CA MET A 148 11.63 3.02 -2.99
C MET A 148 12.38 2.03 -2.08
N VAL A 149 11.66 1.08 -1.48
CA VAL A 149 12.20 -0.02 -0.66
C VAL A 149 11.69 -1.34 -1.26
N PRO A 150 12.25 -1.77 -2.40
CA PRO A 150 11.70 -2.89 -3.18
C PRO A 150 11.94 -4.25 -2.52
N ASP A 151 11.11 -5.24 -2.87
CA ASP A 151 11.43 -6.65 -2.61
C ASP A 151 12.72 -7.02 -3.36
N PRO A 152 13.67 -7.76 -2.76
CA PRO A 152 14.92 -8.15 -3.41
C PRO A 152 14.75 -8.95 -4.71
N ARG A 153 13.56 -9.50 -4.96
CA ARG A 153 13.20 -10.27 -6.17
C ARG A 153 12.57 -9.41 -7.26
N LEU A 154 12.35 -8.12 -7.01
CA LEU A 154 11.85 -7.21 -8.04
C LEU A 154 12.87 -7.09 -9.16
N ASP A 155 12.40 -7.05 -10.40
CA ASP A 155 13.27 -6.84 -11.56
C ASP A 155 13.99 -5.48 -11.47
N ASN A 156 15.31 -5.49 -11.63
CA ASN A 156 16.17 -4.31 -11.50
C ASN A 156 15.81 -3.19 -12.48
N SER A 157 15.11 -3.48 -13.58
CA SER A 157 14.58 -2.46 -14.51
C SER A 157 13.65 -1.46 -13.82
N TYR A 158 13.03 -1.86 -12.71
CA TYR A 158 12.17 -0.99 -11.91
C TYR A 158 12.93 -0.12 -10.89
N HIS A 159 14.24 -0.23 -10.75
CA HIS A 159 14.99 0.56 -9.76
C HIS A 159 15.25 2.01 -10.19
N GLN A 160 15.01 2.33 -11.47
CA GLN A 160 15.27 3.65 -12.07
C GLN A 160 13.98 4.44 -12.38
N ILE A 161 12.82 3.90 -12.01
CA ILE A 161 11.51 4.49 -12.34
C ILE A 161 11.18 5.71 -11.51
#